data_AF-A0A6G9YSU3-F1
#
_entry.id   AF-A0A6G9YSU3-F1
#
_cell.length_a   1.000
_cell.length_b   1.000
_cell.length_c   1.000
_cell.angle_alpha   90.00
_cell.angle_beta   90.00
_cell.angle_gamma   90.00
#
_symmetry.space_group_name_H-M   'P 1'
#
loop_
_entity.id
_entity.type
_entity.pdbx_description
1 polymer ?
#
loop_
_entity_poly.entity_id
_entity_poly.type
_entity_poly.pdbx_seq_one_letter_code
_entity_poly.pdbx_strand_id
1 'polypeptide(L)'
;MRSARIGWAVAVAALCTLPSIPPKANADIGFCDGEARTAALRQDEARVLARLGNLTTLRGPADLAGLAALGYPVPPNMLTSFVNLGVTIARADSFIGQQVRSGNPAALFYRPNPQVPYVKDPYRPAFPYQLIGWEHDTAYTPAALPTSPDLCVSQLDWFVHEQGVHALPDWTFTPQPPPEHYRGASSGDPVPLPTSAFGPTTGRYWTIHVWRDPAGGPPTISVQRPYDYIPGVSIRPNATFFYPEHLTR
;
A
#
# COMPACT_ATOMS: atom_id res chain seq x y z
N MET A 1 -62.59 9.52 -62.03
CA MET A 1 -61.19 10.01 -62.13
C MET A 1 -61.04 11.22 -61.21
N ARG A 2 -60.50 11.04 -60.00
CA ARG A 2 -60.24 12.15 -59.08
C ARG A 2 -58.94 11.89 -58.33
N SER A 3 -57.95 12.72 -58.62
CA SER A 3 -56.64 12.83 -57.97
C SER A 3 -56.77 13.08 -56.47
N ALA A 4 -56.02 12.31 -55.67
CA ALA A 4 -55.72 12.64 -54.29
C ALA A 4 -54.41 13.46 -54.25
N ARG A 5 -54.48 14.68 -53.70
CA ARG A 5 -53.32 15.52 -53.42
C ARG A 5 -52.81 15.20 -52.02
N ILE A 6 -51.51 14.94 -51.91
CA ILE A 6 -50.78 14.75 -50.65
C ILE A 6 -50.38 16.13 -50.14
N GLY A 7 -50.91 16.54 -48.99
CA GLY A 7 -50.49 17.73 -48.25
C GLY A 7 -49.45 17.35 -47.20
N TRP A 8 -48.27 17.95 -47.28
CA TRP A 8 -47.21 17.83 -46.27
C TRP A 8 -47.44 18.87 -45.17
N ALA A 9 -47.55 18.44 -43.92
CA ALA A 9 -47.47 19.31 -42.75
C ALA A 9 -46.02 19.32 -42.24
N VAL A 10 -45.38 20.48 -42.24
CA VAL A 10 -44.07 20.70 -41.62
C VAL A 10 -44.30 21.02 -40.15
N ALA A 11 -43.87 20.13 -39.26
CA ALA A 11 -43.79 20.41 -37.83
C ALA A 11 -42.46 21.13 -37.53
N VAL A 12 -42.55 22.38 -37.08
CA VAL A 12 -41.40 23.13 -36.55
C VAL A 12 -41.15 22.67 -35.12
N ALA A 13 -40.09 21.88 -34.91
CA ALA A 13 -39.60 21.54 -33.58
C ALA A 13 -38.77 22.70 -33.04
N ALA A 14 -39.25 23.32 -31.97
CA ALA A 14 -38.48 24.30 -31.19
C ALA A 14 -37.29 23.58 -30.52
N LEU A 15 -36.06 23.98 -30.89
CA LEU A 15 -34.86 23.57 -30.17
C LEU A 15 -34.84 24.26 -28.80
N CYS A 16 -35.20 23.53 -27.75
CA CYS A 16 -34.73 23.85 -26.41
C CYS A 16 -33.24 23.50 -26.34
N THR A 17 -32.36 24.49 -26.47
CA THR A 17 -30.95 24.35 -26.12
C THR A 17 -30.83 24.14 -24.62
N LEU A 18 -30.68 22.88 -24.22
CA LEU A 18 -30.25 22.52 -22.87
C LEU A 18 -28.86 23.14 -22.63
N PRO A 19 -28.59 23.71 -21.45
CA PRO A 19 -27.25 24.14 -21.10
C PRO A 19 -26.31 22.94 -21.20
N SER A 20 -25.30 23.05 -22.06
CA SER A 20 -24.20 22.10 -22.17
C SER A 20 -23.46 22.07 -20.84
N ILE A 21 -23.76 21.06 -20.02
CA ILE A 21 -22.97 20.73 -18.84
C ILE A 21 -21.55 20.42 -19.37
N PRO A 22 -20.51 21.17 -18.96
CA PRO A 22 -19.16 20.82 -19.35
C PRO A 22 -18.86 19.40 -18.88
N PRO A 23 -18.15 18.57 -19.67
CA PRO A 23 -17.79 17.23 -19.24
C PRO A 23 -17.08 17.32 -17.89
N LYS A 24 -17.63 16.63 -16.88
CA LYS A 24 -16.95 16.42 -15.59
C LYS A 24 -15.55 15.89 -15.92
N ALA A 25 -14.52 16.60 -15.45
CA ALA A 25 -13.16 16.08 -15.46
C ALA A 25 -13.17 14.64 -14.94
N ASN A 26 -12.46 13.76 -15.64
CA ASN A 26 -12.37 12.33 -15.37
C ASN A 26 -12.39 12.07 -13.86
N ALA A 27 -13.45 11.44 -13.36
CA ALA A 27 -13.39 10.85 -12.04
C ALA A 27 -12.43 9.68 -12.16
N ASP A 28 -11.18 9.90 -11.77
CA ASP A 28 -10.18 8.83 -11.69
C ASP A 28 -10.78 7.71 -10.84
N ILE A 29 -10.92 6.52 -11.44
CA ILE A 29 -11.50 5.35 -10.78
C ILE A 29 -10.68 5.08 -9.51
N GLY A 30 -11.34 5.10 -8.35
CA GLY A 30 -10.69 4.86 -7.05
C GLY A 30 -10.26 6.11 -6.29
N PHE A 31 -10.46 7.32 -6.83
CA PHE A 31 -10.18 8.55 -6.09
C PHE A 31 -11.40 9.03 -5.29
N CYS A 32 -11.28 9.09 -3.96
CA CYS A 32 -12.21 9.87 -3.14
C CYS A 32 -11.48 10.58 -1.99
N ASP A 33 -12.05 11.70 -1.53
CA ASP A 33 -11.49 12.58 -0.50
C ASP A 33 -12.45 12.72 0.70
N GLY A 34 -12.02 13.50 1.71
CA GLY A 34 -12.83 13.82 2.89
C GLY A 34 -13.43 12.60 3.60
N GLU A 35 -14.72 12.67 3.90
CA GLU A 35 -15.43 11.62 4.64
C GLU A 35 -15.50 10.29 3.88
N ALA A 36 -15.61 10.32 2.54
CA ALA A 36 -15.67 9.11 1.74
C ALA A 36 -14.37 8.32 1.84
N ARG A 37 -13.22 9.02 1.82
CA ARG A 37 -11.91 8.41 2.08
C ARG A 37 -11.83 7.81 3.47
N THR A 38 -12.24 8.57 4.49
CA THR A 38 -12.26 8.09 5.87
C THR A 38 -13.13 6.83 6.02
N ALA A 39 -14.29 6.80 5.38
CA ALA A 39 -15.18 5.63 5.39
C ALA A 39 -14.54 4.41 4.72
N ALA A 40 -13.88 4.60 3.56
CA ALA A 40 -13.18 3.51 2.88
C ALA A 40 -12.04 2.93 3.74
N LEU A 41 -11.23 3.77 4.39
CA LEU A 41 -10.14 3.32 5.26
C LEU A 41 -10.67 2.59 6.51
N ARG A 42 -11.77 3.05 7.10
CA ARG A 42 -12.44 2.32 8.20
C ARG A 42 -13.00 0.98 7.75
N GLN A 43 -13.55 0.92 6.54
CA GLN A 43 -14.04 -0.33 5.98
C GLN A 43 -12.89 -1.31 5.73
N ASP A 44 -11.75 -0.82 5.23
CA ASP A 44 -10.53 -1.60 5.08
C ASP A 44 -10.06 -2.19 6.41
N GLU A 45 -9.93 -1.34 7.44
CA GLU A 45 -9.59 -1.79 8.79
C GLU A 45 -10.56 -2.87 9.29
N ALA A 46 -11.87 -2.64 9.18
CA ALA A 46 -12.86 -3.60 9.65
C ALA A 46 -12.72 -4.97 8.97
N ARG A 47 -12.45 -5.01 7.65
CA ARG A 47 -12.21 -6.26 6.92
C ARG A 47 -10.92 -6.94 7.35
N VAL A 48 -9.84 -6.18 7.54
CA VAL A 48 -8.55 -6.70 8.02
C VAL A 48 -8.70 -7.30 9.42
N LEU A 49 -9.32 -6.57 10.35
CA LEU A 49 -9.55 -7.04 11.71
C LEU A 49 -10.45 -8.28 11.75
N ALA A 50 -11.51 -8.31 10.94
CA ALA A 50 -12.37 -9.49 10.83
C ALA A 50 -11.63 -10.71 10.29
N ARG A 51 -10.73 -10.52 9.31
CA ARG A 51 -9.89 -11.61 8.77
C ARG A 51 -8.89 -12.14 9.79
N LEU A 52 -8.27 -11.27 10.57
CA LEU A 52 -7.23 -11.65 11.51
C LEU A 52 -7.79 -12.22 12.82
N GLY A 53 -8.93 -11.73 13.28
CA GLY A 53 -9.52 -12.15 14.56
C GLY A 53 -8.51 -12.01 15.71
N ASN A 54 -8.20 -13.12 16.38
CA ASN A 54 -7.24 -13.12 17.48
C ASN A 54 -5.80 -12.81 17.06
N LEU A 55 -5.46 -12.92 15.77
CA LEU A 55 -4.12 -12.64 15.23
C LEU A 55 -3.83 -11.14 15.07
N THR A 56 -4.73 -10.27 15.50
CA THR A 56 -4.39 -8.85 15.75
C THR A 56 -3.35 -8.70 16.86
N THR A 57 -3.19 -9.72 17.70
CA THR A 57 -2.08 -9.84 18.66
C THR A 57 -1.41 -11.20 18.49
N LEU A 58 -0.12 -11.18 18.15
CA LEU A 58 0.70 -12.39 18.11
C LEU A 58 1.29 -12.59 19.50
N ARG A 59 0.87 -13.62 20.21
CA ARG A 59 1.29 -13.90 21.61
C ARG A 59 2.50 -14.83 21.67
N GLY A 60 2.76 -15.55 20.59
CA GLY A 60 3.90 -16.46 20.51
C GLY A 60 4.03 -17.11 19.13
N PRO A 61 4.98 -18.04 18.98
CA PRO A 61 5.28 -18.69 17.70
C PRO A 61 4.07 -19.40 17.06
N ALA A 62 3.14 -19.94 17.87
CA ALA A 62 1.94 -20.58 17.35
C ALA A 62 1.03 -19.63 16.55
N ASP A 63 0.96 -18.35 16.95
CA ASP A 63 0.18 -17.34 16.23
C ASP A 63 0.83 -16.98 14.87
N LEU A 64 2.15 -17.17 14.70
CA LEU A 64 2.82 -17.03 13.39
C LEU A 64 2.39 -18.14 12.41
N ALA A 65 2.22 -19.37 12.90
CA ALA A 65 1.66 -20.45 12.08
C ALA A 65 0.21 -20.14 11.68
N GLY A 66 -0.57 -19.51 12.57
CA GLY A 66 -1.90 -18.99 12.26
C GLY A 66 -1.88 -17.94 11.13
N LEU A 67 -0.94 -16.99 11.16
CA LEU A 67 -0.76 -16.02 10.08
C LEU A 67 -0.35 -16.69 8.76
N ALA A 68 0.57 -17.65 8.81
CA ALA A 68 0.97 -18.41 7.64
C ALA A 68 -0.22 -19.13 7.00
N ALA A 69 -1.11 -19.72 7.80
CA ALA A 69 -2.35 -20.34 7.33
C ALA A 69 -3.34 -19.34 6.69
N LEU A 70 -3.26 -18.05 7.05
CA LEU A 70 -4.02 -16.96 6.40
C LEU A 70 -3.34 -16.38 5.15
N GLY A 71 -2.20 -16.94 4.75
CA GLY A 71 -1.44 -16.53 3.58
C GLY A 71 -0.24 -15.62 3.84
N TYR A 72 0.14 -15.39 5.11
CA TYR A 72 1.27 -14.53 5.50
C TYR A 72 2.47 -15.34 6.03
N PRO A 73 3.14 -16.19 5.21
CA PRO A 73 4.20 -17.05 5.70
C PRO A 73 5.57 -16.37 5.79
N VAL A 74 5.71 -15.14 5.26
CA VAL A 74 7.02 -14.52 5.04
C VAL A 74 7.26 -13.40 6.05
N PRO A 75 8.20 -13.55 6.98
CA PRO A 75 8.76 -12.41 7.71
C PRO A 75 9.98 -11.87 6.92
N PRO A 76 9.82 -10.87 6.02
CA PRO A 76 10.89 -10.45 5.09
C PRO A 76 12.17 -10.00 5.80
N ASN A 77 12.03 -9.43 7.00
CA ASN A 77 13.14 -9.03 7.85
C ASN A 77 13.23 -9.87 9.13
N MET A 78 12.80 -11.15 9.03
CA MET A 78 12.58 -12.01 10.19
C MET A 78 11.70 -11.28 11.22
N LEU A 79 12.06 -11.31 12.50
CA LEU A 79 11.33 -10.63 13.56
C LEU A 79 12.01 -9.33 14.01
N THR A 80 12.86 -8.76 13.16
CA THR A 80 13.46 -7.45 13.40
C THR A 80 12.39 -6.37 13.36
N SER A 81 12.21 -5.66 14.47
CA SER A 81 11.33 -4.50 14.53
C SER A 81 12.06 -3.24 14.05
N PHE A 82 11.58 -2.62 12.98
CA PHE A 82 12.06 -1.32 12.55
C PHE A 82 11.34 -0.19 13.29
N VAL A 83 12.04 0.91 13.44
CA VAL A 83 11.47 2.10 14.05
C VAL A 83 10.37 2.65 13.13
N ASN A 84 9.23 3.02 13.72
CA ASN A 84 8.02 3.51 13.02
C ASN A 84 7.34 2.53 12.06
N LEU A 85 7.79 1.27 11.97
CA LEU A 85 7.20 0.22 11.13
C LEU A 85 6.83 -1.04 11.93
N GLY A 86 7.63 -1.41 12.93
CA GLY A 86 7.45 -2.65 13.67
C GLY A 86 8.05 -3.85 12.94
N VAL A 87 7.52 -5.03 13.25
CA VAL A 87 7.78 -6.29 12.54
C VAL A 87 6.79 -6.41 11.39
N THR A 88 7.32 -6.71 10.21
CA THR A 88 6.52 -6.93 9.00
C THR A 88 6.32 -8.42 8.77
N ILE A 89 5.08 -8.85 8.50
CA ILE A 89 4.77 -10.20 8.03
C ILE A 89 4.01 -10.07 6.71
N ALA A 90 4.59 -10.56 5.62
CA ALA A 90 4.12 -10.43 4.26
C ALA A 90 3.49 -11.71 3.71
N ARG A 91 2.63 -11.54 2.72
CA ARG A 91 2.12 -12.62 1.89
C ARG A 91 3.10 -12.96 0.79
N ALA A 92 3.13 -14.23 0.42
CA ALA A 92 4.00 -14.72 -0.64
C ALA A 92 3.49 -14.41 -2.06
N ASP A 93 2.24 -13.96 -2.22
CA ASP A 93 1.61 -13.70 -3.52
C ASP A 93 1.39 -12.22 -3.81
N SER A 94 1.77 -11.33 -2.90
CA SER A 94 1.48 -9.90 -2.99
C SER A 94 2.07 -9.26 -4.25
N PHE A 95 3.27 -9.70 -4.64
CA PHE A 95 3.97 -9.25 -5.85
C PHE A 95 3.42 -9.80 -7.18
N ILE A 96 2.51 -10.77 -7.17
CA ILE A 96 1.94 -11.38 -8.39
C ILE A 96 0.61 -10.70 -8.77
N GLY A 97 -0.09 -10.11 -7.80
CA GLY A 97 -1.36 -9.43 -8.02
C GLY A 97 -1.18 -8.05 -8.65
N GLN A 98 -1.96 -7.77 -9.72
CA GLN A 98 -1.99 -6.43 -10.34
C GLN A 98 -3.02 -5.47 -9.73
N GLN A 99 -3.88 -5.96 -8.84
CA GLN A 99 -4.97 -5.14 -8.29
C GLN A 99 -5.04 -5.23 -6.78
N VAL A 100 -4.94 -4.05 -6.15
CA VAL A 100 -5.04 -3.87 -4.72
C VAL A 100 -6.50 -3.85 -4.29
N ARG A 101 -6.82 -4.58 -3.22
CA ARG A 101 -8.19 -4.79 -2.73
C ARG A 101 -8.31 -4.54 -1.23
N SER A 102 -9.37 -3.84 -0.85
CA SER A 102 -9.72 -3.63 0.55
C SER A 102 -9.89 -4.97 1.31
N GLY A 103 -9.32 -5.07 2.51
CA GLY A 103 -9.34 -6.25 3.37
C GLY A 103 -8.34 -7.33 2.99
N ASN A 104 -7.52 -7.11 1.96
CA ASN A 104 -6.55 -8.09 1.45
C ASN A 104 -5.13 -7.52 1.40
N PRO A 105 -4.57 -7.08 2.56
CA PRO A 105 -3.27 -6.44 2.59
C PRO A 105 -2.18 -7.40 2.11
N ALA A 106 -1.10 -6.81 1.61
CA ALA A 106 0.11 -7.48 1.16
C ALA A 106 1.01 -7.87 2.33
N ALA A 107 1.16 -6.98 3.31
CA ALA A 107 1.82 -7.28 4.57
C ALA A 107 1.13 -6.60 5.76
N LEU A 108 1.48 -7.09 6.95
CA LEU A 108 0.94 -6.66 8.23
C LEU A 108 2.08 -6.12 9.07
N PHE A 109 1.82 -5.02 9.78
CA PHE A 109 2.79 -4.36 10.65
C PHE A 109 2.41 -4.55 12.10
N TYR A 110 3.33 -5.11 12.89
CA TYR A 110 3.13 -5.35 14.30
C TYR A 110 4.17 -4.66 15.18
N ARG A 111 3.71 -3.94 16.21
CA ARG A 111 4.55 -3.36 17.25
C ARG A 111 5.00 -4.43 18.24
N PRO A 112 6.30 -4.55 18.54
CA PRO A 112 6.81 -5.48 19.57
C PRO A 112 6.40 -5.06 20.99
N ASN A 113 6.58 -5.98 21.94
CA ASN A 113 6.45 -5.66 23.35
C ASN A 113 7.49 -4.59 23.75
N PRO A 114 7.05 -3.40 24.20
CA PRO A 114 7.97 -2.30 24.53
C PRO A 114 8.86 -2.57 25.75
N GLN A 115 8.54 -3.60 26.54
CA GLN A 115 9.33 -4.00 27.72
C GLN A 115 10.54 -4.87 27.36
N VAL A 116 10.65 -5.31 26.11
CA VAL A 116 11.72 -6.18 25.64
C VAL A 116 12.85 -5.32 25.06
N PRO A 117 14.12 -5.43 25.52
CA PRO A 117 15.20 -4.55 25.07
C PRO A 117 15.81 -4.94 23.71
N TYR A 118 15.55 -6.14 23.20
CA TYR A 118 16.18 -6.72 22.01
C TYR A 118 15.26 -6.71 20.77
N VAL A 119 14.40 -5.70 20.61
CA VAL A 119 13.42 -5.64 19.51
C VAL A 119 14.02 -5.60 18.09
N LYS A 120 15.33 -5.33 17.96
CA LYS A 120 16.05 -5.30 16.69
C LYS A 120 16.80 -6.60 16.38
N ASP A 121 16.76 -7.58 17.28
CA ASP A 121 17.43 -8.86 17.06
C ASP A 121 16.51 -9.80 16.25
N PRO A 122 16.88 -10.16 15.01
CA PRO A 122 16.04 -11.00 14.14
C PRO A 122 15.81 -12.41 14.70
N TYR A 123 16.65 -12.86 15.62
CA TYR A 123 16.66 -14.22 16.16
C TYR A 123 16.01 -14.32 17.54
N ARG A 124 15.66 -13.19 18.16
CA ARG A 124 15.05 -13.14 19.50
C ARG A 124 13.67 -12.46 19.45
N PRO A 125 12.59 -13.25 19.34
CA PRO A 125 11.24 -12.70 19.29
C PRO A 125 10.89 -11.84 20.52
N ALA A 126 10.27 -10.68 20.29
CA ALA A 126 9.78 -9.74 21.28
C ALA A 126 8.24 -9.79 21.44
N PHE A 127 7.69 -11.00 21.60
CA PHE A 127 6.25 -11.19 21.84
C PHE A 127 5.78 -10.51 23.16
N PRO A 128 4.48 -10.14 23.28
CA PRO A 128 3.49 -10.14 22.20
C PRO A 128 3.73 -9.02 21.19
N TYR A 129 3.35 -9.26 19.93
CA TYR A 129 3.31 -8.23 18.90
C TYR A 129 1.87 -7.78 18.63
N GLN A 130 1.62 -6.48 18.56
CA GLN A 130 0.28 -5.90 18.35
C GLN A 130 0.16 -5.27 16.97
N LEU A 131 -0.90 -5.57 16.24
CA LEU A 131 -1.16 -4.99 14.91
C LEU A 131 -1.31 -3.46 15.01
N ILE A 132 -0.44 -2.74 14.28
CA ILE A 132 -0.42 -1.28 14.21
C ILE A 132 -0.72 -0.72 12.82
N GLY A 133 -0.71 -1.59 11.80
CA GLY A 133 -0.98 -1.19 10.43
C GLY A 133 -0.83 -2.36 9.47
N TRP A 134 -0.96 -2.05 8.19
CA TRP A 134 -0.76 -2.99 7.09
C TRP A 134 -0.33 -2.23 5.85
N GLU A 135 0.13 -2.96 4.85
CA GLU A 135 0.41 -2.40 3.55
C GLU A 135 -0.42 -3.05 2.46
N HIS A 136 -0.63 -2.27 1.43
CA HIS A 136 -1.11 -2.71 0.14
C HIS A 136 0.03 -2.50 -0.85
N ASP A 137 0.38 -3.53 -1.62
CA ASP A 137 1.41 -3.46 -2.63
C ASP A 137 0.92 -3.97 -3.99
N THR A 138 1.67 -3.64 -5.03
CA THR A 138 1.62 -4.32 -6.32
C THR A 138 2.95 -4.13 -7.04
N ALA A 139 3.21 -4.93 -8.07
CA ALA A 139 4.41 -4.83 -8.88
C ALA A 139 4.61 -3.41 -9.41
N TYR A 140 5.82 -2.88 -9.25
CA TYR A 140 6.14 -1.54 -9.74
C TYR A 140 6.23 -1.54 -11.27
N THR A 141 5.40 -0.71 -11.90
CA THR A 141 5.51 -0.38 -13.32
C THR A 141 5.78 1.13 -13.42
N PRO A 142 6.93 1.55 -13.99
CA PRO A 142 7.26 2.96 -14.15
C PRO A 142 6.11 3.75 -14.79
N ALA A 143 5.80 4.93 -14.24
CA ALA A 143 4.73 5.83 -14.67
C ALA A 143 3.30 5.24 -14.69
N ALA A 144 3.08 4.00 -14.24
CA ALA A 144 1.76 3.39 -14.16
C ALA A 144 1.35 3.23 -12.69
N LEU A 145 0.61 4.22 -12.18
CA LEU A 145 0.10 4.20 -10.81
C LEU A 145 -0.98 3.13 -10.64
N PRO A 146 -0.98 2.39 -9.52
CA PRO A 146 -2.02 1.40 -9.27
C PRO A 146 -3.38 2.05 -9.08
N THR A 147 -4.42 1.30 -9.42
CA THR A 147 -5.80 1.65 -9.08
C THR A 147 -6.34 0.66 -8.06
N SER A 148 -7.23 1.14 -7.20
CA SER A 148 -8.02 0.27 -6.34
C SER A 148 -9.50 0.64 -6.46
N PRO A 149 -10.38 -0.33 -6.81
CA PRO A 149 -11.79 -0.04 -7.00
C PRO A 149 -12.56 0.08 -5.67
N ASP A 150 -11.97 -0.39 -4.57
CA ASP A 150 -12.61 -0.48 -3.24
C ASP A 150 -11.77 0.13 -2.11
N LEU A 151 -10.55 0.60 -2.39
CA LEU A 151 -9.81 1.52 -1.54
C LEU A 151 -9.82 2.89 -2.18
N CYS A 152 -10.45 3.86 -1.51
CA CYS A 152 -10.36 5.26 -1.91
C CYS A 152 -8.99 5.85 -1.60
N VAL A 153 -8.02 5.55 -2.44
CA VAL A 153 -6.64 6.04 -2.30
C VAL A 153 -6.29 6.90 -3.49
N SER A 154 -5.61 8.00 -3.21
CA SER A 154 -5.10 8.93 -4.19
C SER A 154 -3.87 8.36 -4.87
N GLN A 155 -3.65 8.80 -6.11
CA GLN A 155 -2.37 8.60 -6.79
C GLN A 155 -1.19 9.10 -5.96
N LEU A 156 -1.38 10.17 -5.17
CA LEU A 156 -0.35 10.75 -4.30
C LEU A 156 -0.09 9.95 -3.01
N ASP A 157 -0.88 8.92 -2.73
CA ASP A 157 -0.66 8.05 -1.57
C ASP A 157 0.34 6.93 -1.86
N TRP A 158 0.52 6.60 -3.14
CA TRP A 158 1.45 5.57 -3.58
C TRP A 158 2.89 6.07 -3.52
N PHE A 159 3.74 5.26 -2.91
CA PHE A 159 5.18 5.44 -2.93
C PHE A 159 5.83 4.15 -3.44
N VAL A 160 7.11 4.25 -3.77
CA VAL A 160 7.90 3.12 -4.25
C VAL A 160 8.63 2.50 -3.06
N HIS A 161 8.38 1.22 -2.79
CA HIS A 161 9.32 0.38 -2.06
C HIS A 161 10.46 0.06 -3.02
N GLU A 162 11.66 0.55 -2.71
CA GLU A 162 12.85 0.41 -3.54
C GLU A 162 13.28 -1.06 -3.64
N GLN A 163 13.98 -1.39 -4.73
CA GLN A 163 14.66 -2.64 -4.91
C GLN A 163 15.81 -2.79 -3.91
N GLY A 164 16.07 -4.01 -3.44
CA GLY A 164 17.20 -4.24 -2.54
C GLY A 164 17.30 -5.66 -2.01
N VAL A 165 18.06 -5.76 -0.92
CA VAL A 165 18.41 -7.03 -0.28
C VAL A 165 18.07 -6.98 1.20
N HIS A 166 17.42 -8.04 1.70
CA HIS A 166 17.30 -8.31 3.13
C HIS A 166 18.61 -8.92 3.62
N ALA A 167 19.56 -8.07 4.01
CA ALA A 167 20.96 -8.42 4.24
C ALA A 167 21.15 -9.34 5.45
N LEU A 168 21.94 -10.39 5.28
CA LEU A 168 22.34 -11.28 6.37
C LEU A 168 23.59 -10.74 7.09
N PRO A 169 23.73 -10.98 8.41
CA PRO A 169 22.83 -11.75 9.27
C PRO A 169 21.79 -10.90 10.02
N ASP A 170 21.81 -9.57 9.90
CA ASP A 170 20.96 -8.69 10.71
C ASP A 170 19.55 -8.47 10.14
N TRP A 171 19.30 -9.00 8.94
CA TRP A 171 18.04 -8.91 8.20
C TRP A 171 17.59 -7.47 7.94
N THR A 172 18.53 -6.52 7.93
CA THR A 172 18.25 -5.14 7.56
C THR A 172 18.00 -5.03 6.06
N PHE A 173 17.23 -4.03 5.63
CA PHE A 173 17.05 -3.76 4.21
C PHE A 173 18.17 -2.87 3.69
N THR A 174 18.90 -3.35 2.68
CA THR A 174 19.91 -2.58 1.95
C THR A 174 19.35 -2.22 0.57
N PRO A 175 18.97 -0.95 0.32
CA PRO A 175 18.53 -0.52 -1.00
C PRO A 175 19.63 -0.69 -2.05
N GLN A 176 19.27 -1.24 -3.20
CA GLN A 176 20.15 -1.40 -4.36
C GLN A 176 19.38 -0.90 -5.59
N PRO A 177 19.19 0.43 -5.72
CA PRO A 177 18.46 0.98 -6.84
C PRO A 177 19.13 0.57 -8.16
N PRO A 178 18.34 0.27 -9.21
CA PRO A 178 18.88 -0.01 -10.52
C PRO A 178 19.61 1.23 -11.10
N PRO A 179 20.53 1.04 -12.05
CA PRO A 179 21.08 2.16 -12.81
C PRO A 179 19.98 2.84 -13.64
N GLU A 180 19.77 4.13 -13.43
CA GLU A 180 18.68 4.88 -14.06
C GLU A 180 19.08 6.31 -14.41
N HIS A 181 18.41 6.89 -15.40
CA HIS A 181 18.57 8.30 -15.76
C HIS A 181 17.91 9.26 -14.75
N TYR A 182 16.81 8.81 -14.12
CA TYR A 182 16.12 9.50 -13.03
C TYR A 182 15.48 8.44 -12.11
N ARG A 183 15.18 8.81 -10.87
CA ARG A 183 14.72 7.84 -9.87
C ARG A 183 13.31 7.34 -10.21
N GLY A 184 13.15 6.02 -10.36
CA GLY A 184 11.87 5.41 -10.72
C GLY A 184 11.66 5.20 -12.23
N ALA A 185 12.70 5.28 -13.05
CA ALA A 185 12.60 5.05 -14.49
C ALA A 185 12.48 3.56 -14.89
N SER A 186 12.79 2.64 -13.99
CA SER A 186 12.95 1.20 -14.19
C SER A 186 12.13 0.42 -13.17
N SER A 187 11.58 -0.71 -13.59
CA SER A 187 10.89 -1.65 -12.71
C SER A 187 11.79 -2.23 -11.62
N GLY A 188 13.12 -2.30 -11.88
CA GLY A 188 14.09 -2.94 -10.99
C GLY A 188 13.94 -4.46 -10.99
N ASP A 189 14.76 -5.16 -11.76
CA ASP A 189 14.71 -6.63 -11.87
C ASP A 189 15.29 -7.29 -10.62
N PRO A 190 14.55 -8.10 -9.85
CA PRO A 190 14.99 -8.63 -8.55
C PRO A 190 16.23 -9.52 -8.64
N VAL A 191 16.59 -10.01 -9.83
CA VAL A 191 17.74 -10.85 -10.11
C VAL A 191 18.22 -10.62 -11.56
N PRO A 192 19.54 -10.61 -11.86
CA PRO A 192 20.64 -10.62 -10.91
C PRO A 192 20.89 -9.22 -10.36
N LEU A 193 20.70 -9.05 -9.05
CA LEU A 193 21.17 -7.85 -8.39
C LEU A 193 22.71 -7.90 -8.31
N PRO A 194 23.44 -6.84 -8.71
CA PRO A 194 24.85 -6.70 -8.37
C PRO A 194 24.94 -6.44 -6.86
N THR A 195 24.90 -7.50 -6.07
CA THR A 195 24.63 -7.35 -4.65
C THR A 195 25.86 -6.88 -3.87
N SER A 196 25.78 -5.71 -3.25
CA SER A 196 26.73 -5.24 -2.23
C SER A 196 26.57 -5.96 -0.87
N ALA A 197 25.51 -6.74 -0.70
CA ALA A 197 25.14 -7.46 0.51
C ALA A 197 24.53 -8.83 0.17
N PHE A 198 24.67 -9.83 1.04
CA PHE A 198 24.15 -11.18 0.80
C PHE A 198 22.80 -11.38 1.50
N GLY A 199 21.79 -11.92 0.81
CA GLY A 199 20.47 -12.22 1.38
C GLY A 199 19.36 -12.32 0.33
N PRO A 200 18.09 -12.53 0.73
CA PRO A 200 16.95 -12.51 -0.18
C PRO A 200 16.81 -11.16 -0.88
N THR A 201 16.62 -11.19 -2.18
CA THR A 201 16.44 -9.99 -3.01
C THR A 201 14.96 -9.71 -3.23
N THR A 202 14.65 -8.44 -3.46
CA THR A 202 13.29 -8.01 -3.80
C THR A 202 13.32 -6.90 -4.83
N GLY A 203 12.30 -6.85 -5.69
CA GLY A 203 12.15 -5.84 -6.73
C GLY A 203 11.56 -4.54 -6.18
N ARG A 204 11.15 -3.63 -7.07
CA ARG A 204 10.35 -2.48 -6.65
C ARG A 204 8.87 -2.83 -6.55
N TYR A 205 8.19 -2.16 -5.63
CA TYR A 205 6.74 -2.20 -5.50
C TYR A 205 6.15 -0.81 -5.44
N TRP A 206 4.95 -0.67 -5.99
CA TRP A 206 4.07 0.40 -5.53
C TRP A 206 3.46 -0.01 -4.20
N THR A 207 3.54 0.85 -3.20
CA THR A 207 3.11 0.55 -1.85
C THR A 207 2.31 1.69 -1.25
N ILE A 208 1.30 1.34 -0.44
CA ILE A 208 0.62 2.20 0.52
C ILE A 208 0.73 1.54 1.88
N HIS A 209 1.14 2.29 2.91
CA HIS A 209 0.98 1.87 4.30
C HIS A 209 -0.24 2.54 4.91
N VAL A 210 -1.09 1.73 5.54
CA VAL A 210 -2.25 2.18 6.32
C VAL A 210 -1.97 1.92 7.79
N TRP A 211 -2.10 2.96 8.60
CA TRP A 211 -1.80 2.94 10.02
C TRP A 211 -3.07 3.06 10.84
N ARG A 212 -3.19 2.21 11.85
CA ARG A 212 -4.30 2.28 12.80
C ARG A 212 -4.08 3.47 13.74
N ASP A 213 -5.17 4.15 14.07
CA ASP A 213 -5.15 5.13 15.14
C ASP A 213 -5.16 4.40 16.50
N PRO A 214 -4.12 4.55 17.35
CA PRO A 214 -4.12 3.94 18.67
C PRO A 214 -5.26 4.43 19.58
N ALA A 215 -5.84 5.60 19.32
CA ALA A 215 -7.00 6.13 20.03
C ALA A 215 -8.34 5.66 19.45
N GLY A 216 -8.35 4.81 18.41
CA GLY A 216 -9.55 4.32 17.76
C GLY A 216 -10.21 5.31 16.78
N GLY A 217 -9.50 6.39 16.43
CA GLY A 217 -9.86 7.26 15.30
C GLY A 217 -9.67 6.56 13.94
N PRO A 218 -9.92 7.29 12.84
CA PRO A 218 -9.81 6.71 11.51
C PRO A 218 -8.35 6.35 11.15
N PRO A 219 -8.13 5.26 10.40
CA PRO A 219 -6.81 4.94 9.90
C PRO A 219 -6.27 6.03 8.97
N THR A 220 -4.95 6.10 8.87
CA THR A 220 -4.23 7.12 8.10
C THR A 220 -3.21 6.49 7.17
N ILE A 221 -2.94 7.15 6.04
CA ILE A 221 -1.93 6.71 5.08
C ILE A 221 -0.67 7.55 5.25
N SER A 222 0.49 6.90 5.27
CA SER A 222 1.80 7.55 5.24
C SER A 222 2.91 6.52 5.06
N VAL A 223 4.01 6.87 4.39
CA VAL A 223 5.23 6.03 4.26
C VAL A 223 5.72 5.52 5.63
N GLN A 224 5.55 6.32 6.68
CA GLN A 224 5.87 5.97 8.07
C GLN A 224 4.66 6.18 8.98
N ARG A 225 4.68 5.69 10.23
CA ARG A 225 3.61 5.99 11.20
C ARG A 225 3.40 7.51 11.34
N PRO A 226 2.19 8.03 11.09
CA PRO A 226 1.93 9.47 11.09
C PRO A 226 1.63 10.06 12.48
N TYR A 227 1.60 9.24 13.53
CA TYR A 227 1.35 9.67 14.91
C TYR A 227 2.66 9.91 15.66
N ASP A 228 2.76 11.09 16.25
CA ASP A 228 4.01 11.69 16.73
C ASP A 228 4.77 10.81 17.74
N TYR A 229 6.06 10.64 17.43
CA TYR A 229 7.15 10.42 18.37
C TYR A 229 7.51 8.99 18.82
N ILE A 230 8.77 8.64 18.52
CA ILE A 230 9.67 7.76 19.29
C ILE A 230 10.97 8.57 19.52
N PRO A 231 11.50 8.69 20.74
CA PRO A 231 12.78 9.37 20.99
C PRO A 231 13.93 8.77 20.15
N GLY A 232 14.68 9.61 19.42
CA GLY A 232 15.91 9.21 18.71
C GLY A 232 15.81 8.97 17.20
N VAL A 233 14.78 9.49 16.52
CA VAL A 233 14.56 9.27 15.08
C VAL A 233 14.64 10.58 14.29
N SER A 234 15.44 10.59 13.23
CA SER A 234 15.46 11.67 12.22
C SER A 234 14.62 11.27 11.02
N ILE A 235 13.74 12.16 10.57
CA ILE A 235 12.98 12.04 9.33
C ILE A 235 13.92 12.47 8.18
N ARG A 236 14.74 11.56 7.69
CA ARG A 236 15.34 11.68 6.35
C ARG A 236 14.50 10.84 5.39
N PRO A 237 14.49 11.11 4.07
CA PRO A 237 13.95 10.14 3.11
C PRO A 237 14.63 8.80 3.37
N ASN A 238 13.87 7.82 3.85
CA ASN A 238 14.37 6.46 3.97
C ASN A 238 14.79 6.06 2.56
N ALA A 239 16.07 5.69 2.36
CA ALA A 239 16.57 5.31 1.05
C ALA A 239 15.71 4.18 0.41
N THR A 240 15.01 3.40 1.24
CA THR A 240 14.05 2.35 0.86
C THR A 240 12.71 2.85 0.31
N PHE A 241 12.21 4.02 0.70
CA PHE A 241 10.88 4.48 0.30
C PHE A 241 10.93 5.90 -0.25
N PHE A 242 10.35 6.09 -1.43
CA PHE A 242 10.34 7.41 -2.08
C PHE A 242 9.10 7.61 -2.95
N TYR A 243 8.72 8.86 -3.14
CA TYR A 243 7.77 9.24 -4.19
C TYR A 243 8.55 9.46 -5.50
N PRO A 244 8.04 8.99 -6.65
CA PRO A 244 8.72 9.18 -7.93
C PRO A 244 8.88 10.66 -8.28
N GLU A 245 10.05 11.02 -8.79
CA GLU A 245 10.44 12.42 -9.07
C GLU A 245 9.59 13.07 -10.17
N HIS A 246 8.99 12.29 -11.05
CA HIS A 246 8.15 12.78 -12.16
C HIS A 246 6.65 12.86 -11.82
N LEU A 247 6.26 12.45 -10.60
CA LEU A 247 4.87 12.56 -10.10
C LEU A 247 4.71 13.67 -9.05
N THR A 248 5.76 14.43 -8.76
CA THR A 248 5.66 15.63 -7.93
C THR A 248 4.99 16.77 -8.71
N ARG A 249 4.10 17.49 -8.02
CA ARG A 249 3.42 18.70 -8.51
C ARG A 249 4.39 19.73 -9.12
#